data_AF-A0A7X6T3Z8-F1
#
_entry.id   AF-A0A7X6T3Z8-F1
#
_cell.length_a   1.000
_cell.length_b   1.000
_cell.length_c   1.000
_cell.angle_alpha   90.00
_cell.angle_beta   90.00
_cell.angle_gamma   90.00
#
_symmetry.space_group_name_H-M   'P 1'
#
loop_
_entity.id
_entity.type
_entity.pdbx_description
1 polymer ?
#
loop_
_entity_poly.entity_id
_entity_poly.type
_entity_poly.pdbx_seq_one_letter_code
_entity_poly.pdbx_strand_id
1 'polypeptide(L)'
;MFKNILLTVFIFAAVLIALTFGESVFNVFATWVYDLTGIVLINLQSVYEGLRAYVLKDPFKIILALIITAIISYWLFKNNNAKLNEEGTPRKIAIVLAILLGWLGVHRFYLNQIVTGLLYLILSQIYLPLTIILSLIDAVRYYSMDELSFKQKFKP
;
A
#
# COMPACT_ATOMS: atom_id res chain seq x y z
N MET A 1 -6.07 -17.60 -30.47
CA MET A 1 -5.52 -16.35 -31.04
C MET A 1 -6.21 -15.10 -30.46
N PHE A 2 -7.55 -15.02 -30.47
CA PHE A 2 -8.32 -13.89 -29.92
C PHE A 2 -8.08 -13.61 -28.42
N LYS A 3 -7.97 -14.66 -27.60
CA LYS A 3 -7.70 -14.54 -26.15
C LYS A 3 -6.34 -13.89 -25.83
N ASN A 4 -5.32 -14.12 -26.67
CA ASN A 4 -3.98 -13.54 -26.48
C ASN A 4 -3.96 -12.07 -26.92
N ILE A 5 -4.68 -11.72 -27.98
CA ILE A 5 -4.82 -10.32 -28.43
C ILE A 5 -5.61 -9.51 -27.38
N LEU A 6 -6.71 -10.07 -26.86
CA LEU A 6 -7.50 -9.43 -25.80
C LEU A 6 -6.66 -9.18 -24.54
N LEU A 7 -5.83 -10.15 -24.15
CA LEU A 7 -4.94 -10.03 -22.99
C LEU A 7 -3.92 -8.90 -23.21
N THR A 8 -3.30 -8.82 -24.39
CA THR A 8 -2.34 -7.75 -24.71
C THR A 8 -2.99 -6.37 -24.70
N VAL A 9 -4.21 -6.24 -25.26
CA VAL A 9 -4.97 -4.97 -25.23
C VAL A 9 -5.35 -4.59 -23.80
N PHE A 10 -5.75 -5.57 -22.98
CA PHE A 10 -6.05 -5.33 -21.57
C PHE A 10 -4.82 -4.90 -20.77
N ILE A 11 -3.67 -5.55 -20.98
CA ILE A 11 -2.41 -5.16 -20.36
C ILE A 11 -2.01 -3.75 -20.79
N PHE A 12 -2.10 -3.44 -22.08
CA PHE A 12 -1.80 -2.11 -22.61
C PHE A 12 -2.72 -1.04 -22.02
N ALA A 13 -4.03 -1.29 -21.94
CA ALA A 13 -4.99 -0.39 -21.30
C ALA A 13 -4.68 -0.22 -19.81
N ALA A 14 -4.36 -1.31 -19.10
CA ALA A 14 -3.97 -1.27 -17.69
C ALA A 14 -2.66 -0.48 -17.47
N VAL A 15 -1.70 -0.57 -18.38
CA VAL A 15 -0.45 0.20 -18.34
C VAL A 15 -0.69 1.67 -18.65
N LEU A 16 -1.51 2.00 -19.64
CA LEU A 16 -1.92 3.38 -19.93
C LEU A 16 -2.70 4.00 -18.78
N ILE A 17 -3.54 3.21 -18.12
CA ILE A 17 -4.21 3.59 -16.89
C ILE A 17 -3.17 3.72 -15.76
N ALA A 18 -2.19 2.85 -15.59
CA ALA A 18 -1.17 3.05 -14.56
C ALA A 18 -0.33 4.33 -14.81
N LEU A 19 0.00 4.65 -16.06
CA LEU A 19 0.83 5.80 -16.43
C LEU A 19 0.07 7.13 -16.37
N THR A 20 -1.15 7.18 -16.93
CA THR A 20 -2.00 8.38 -16.88
C THR A 20 -2.42 8.71 -15.46
N PHE A 21 -2.57 7.70 -14.60
CA PHE A 21 -3.08 7.86 -13.24
C PHE A 21 -1.98 7.94 -12.18
N GLY A 22 -0.75 7.46 -12.49
CA GLY A 22 0.40 7.56 -11.62
C GLY A 22 0.76 9.01 -11.27
N GLU A 23 0.59 9.94 -12.21
CA GLU A 23 0.93 11.35 -12.01
C GLU A 23 0.02 12.04 -10.98
N SER A 24 -1.31 11.85 -11.08
CA SER A 24 -2.27 12.42 -10.12
C SER A 24 -2.15 11.80 -8.72
N VAL A 25 -2.02 10.47 -8.65
CA VAL A 25 -1.81 9.73 -7.39
C VAL A 25 -0.50 10.16 -6.73
N PHE A 26 0.57 10.24 -7.51
CA PHE A 26 1.87 10.67 -7.02
C PHE A 26 1.84 12.10 -6.53
N ASN A 27 1.07 13.00 -7.15
CA ASN A 27 0.91 14.38 -6.68
C ASN A 27 0.21 14.47 -5.32
N VAL A 28 -0.86 13.70 -5.09
CA VAL A 28 -1.54 13.66 -3.78
C VAL A 28 -0.60 13.10 -2.70
N PHE A 29 0.10 12.00 -2.99
CA PHE A 29 1.10 11.44 -2.09
C PHE A 29 2.26 12.42 -1.83
N ALA A 30 2.80 13.05 -2.88
CA ALA A 30 3.86 14.03 -2.79
C ALA A 30 3.46 15.23 -1.93
N THR A 31 2.20 15.67 -2.01
CA THR A 31 1.66 16.76 -1.19
C THR A 31 1.57 16.34 0.28
N TRP A 32 1.04 15.15 0.56
CA TRP A 32 0.98 14.62 1.93
C TRP A 32 2.38 14.42 2.54
N VAL A 33 3.35 13.93 1.75
CA VAL A 33 4.75 13.82 2.19
C VAL A 33 5.37 15.19 2.43
N TYR A 34 5.10 16.16 1.56
CA TYR A 34 5.56 17.54 1.74
C TYR A 34 5.02 18.15 3.02
N ASP A 35 3.72 17.97 3.33
CA ASP A 35 3.14 18.50 4.57
C ASP A 35 3.75 17.85 5.82
N LEU A 36 4.11 16.56 5.75
CA LEU A 36 4.74 15.86 6.87
C LEU A 36 6.23 16.17 7.05
N THR A 37 6.97 16.32 5.96
CA THR A 37 8.44 16.31 5.97
C THR A 37 9.08 17.61 5.48
N GLY A 38 8.32 18.43 4.75
CA GLY A 38 8.80 19.58 3.98
C GLY A 38 9.53 19.21 2.69
N ILE A 39 9.60 17.92 2.33
CA ILE A 39 10.35 17.42 1.17
C ILE A 39 9.47 17.47 -0.07
N VAL A 40 9.98 18.08 -1.13
CA VAL A 40 9.30 18.18 -2.43
C VAL A 40 9.63 16.96 -3.29
N LEU A 41 8.65 16.09 -3.52
CA LEU A 41 8.77 14.88 -4.34
C LEU A 41 8.32 15.13 -5.79
N ILE A 42 9.13 15.87 -6.56
CA ILE A 42 8.86 16.10 -8.00
C ILE A 42 9.83 15.30 -8.86
N ASN A 43 11.12 15.25 -8.49
CA ASN A 43 12.13 14.47 -9.19
C ASN A 43 13.22 13.97 -8.22
N LEU A 44 14.07 13.05 -8.67
CA LEU A 44 15.14 12.47 -7.82
C LEU A 44 16.09 13.53 -7.25
N GLN A 45 16.36 14.60 -8.01
CA GLN A 45 17.22 15.70 -7.56
C GLN A 45 16.56 16.50 -6.42
N SER A 46 15.26 16.80 -6.52
CA SER A 46 14.51 17.52 -5.48
C SER A 46 14.37 16.68 -4.21
N VAL A 47 14.23 15.36 -4.36
CA VAL A 47 14.28 14.43 -3.23
C VAL A 47 15.66 14.47 -2.57
N TYR A 48 16.75 14.41 -3.35
CA TYR A 48 18.11 14.45 -2.81
C TYR A 48 18.38 15.76 -2.05
N GLU A 49 18.05 16.91 -2.63
CA GLU A 49 18.24 18.20 -1.96
C GLU A 49 17.34 18.36 -0.72
N GLY A 50 16.08 17.91 -0.79
CA GLY A 50 15.17 17.93 0.36
C GLY A 50 15.65 17.05 1.51
N LEU A 51 16.12 15.83 1.21
CA LEU A 51 16.73 14.93 2.19
C LEU A 51 18.01 15.53 2.78
N ARG A 52 18.90 16.06 1.94
CA ARG A 52 20.14 16.70 2.40
C ARG A 52 19.83 17.89 3.31
N ALA A 53 18.88 18.74 2.96
CA ALA A 53 18.45 19.86 3.79
C ALA A 53 17.85 19.39 5.12
N TYR A 54 17.03 18.34 5.11
CA TYR A 54 16.46 17.75 6.33
C TYR A 54 17.55 17.17 7.25
N VAL A 55 18.51 16.43 6.68
CA VAL A 55 19.66 15.84 7.40
C VAL A 55 20.55 16.90 8.02
N LEU A 56 20.83 17.98 7.29
CA LEU A 56 21.67 19.07 7.79
C LEU A 56 20.96 19.95 8.81
N LYS A 57 19.62 20.10 8.71
CA LYS A 57 18.82 20.92 9.62
C LYS A 57 18.76 20.33 11.04
N ASP A 58 18.61 19.00 11.15
CA ASP A 58 18.55 18.34 12.45
C ASP A 58 19.17 16.93 12.40
N PRO A 59 20.51 16.84 12.33
CA PRO A 59 21.21 15.56 12.24
C PRO A 59 20.99 14.70 13.50
N PHE A 60 20.73 15.33 14.64
CA PHE A 60 20.49 14.63 15.90
C PHE A 60 19.19 13.81 15.84
N LYS A 61 18.10 14.36 15.30
CA LYS A 61 16.85 13.59 15.09
C LYS A 61 17.06 12.34 14.25
N ILE A 62 17.89 12.42 13.20
CA ILE A 62 18.14 11.28 12.31
C ILE A 62 18.99 10.22 13.01
N ILE A 63 20.06 10.62 13.68
CA ILE A 63 20.90 9.69 14.44
C ILE A 63 20.06 8.98 15.51
N LEU A 64 19.22 9.71 16.22
CA LEU A 64 18.30 9.15 17.21
C LEU A 64 17.32 8.16 16.57
N ALA A 65 16.70 8.52 15.45
CA ALA A 65 15.78 7.65 14.72
C ALA A 65 16.46 6.35 14.25
N LEU A 66 17.69 6.44 13.75
CA LEU A 66 18.49 5.28 13.34
C LEU A 66 18.85 4.39 14.53
N ILE A 67 19.25 4.96 15.67
CA ILE A 67 19.55 4.21 16.90
C ILE A 67 18.30 3.48 17.39
N ILE A 68 17.16 4.17 17.49
CA ILE A 68 15.90 3.56 17.91
C ILE A 68 15.49 2.45 16.94
N THR A 69 15.60 2.69 15.63
CA THR A 69 15.30 1.67 14.61
C THR A 69 16.20 0.45 14.77
N ALA A 70 17.51 0.63 14.94
CA ALA A 70 18.45 -0.46 15.13
C ALA A 70 18.16 -1.27 16.40
N ILE A 71 17.81 -0.60 17.51
CA ILE A 71 17.43 -1.25 18.77
C ILE A 71 16.15 -2.06 18.59
N ILE A 72 15.10 -1.47 17.99
CA ILE A 72 13.82 -2.15 17.74
C ILE A 72 14.03 -3.33 16.80
N SER A 73 14.76 -3.16 15.70
CA SER A 73 15.06 -4.23 14.75
C SER A 73 15.82 -5.38 15.41
N TYR A 74 16.83 -5.08 16.23
CA TYR A 74 17.58 -6.10 16.96
C TYR A 74 16.70 -6.82 17.99
N TRP A 75 15.91 -6.09 18.77
CA TRP A 75 14.97 -6.66 19.74
C TRP A 75 13.92 -7.55 19.06
N LEU A 76 13.34 -7.09 17.95
CA LEU A 76 12.36 -7.81 17.15
C LEU A 76 12.95 -9.11 16.60
N PHE A 77 14.16 -9.06 16.03
CA PHE A 77 14.83 -10.24 15.49
C PHE A 77 15.17 -11.26 16.59
N LYS A 78 15.64 -10.80 17.75
CA LYS A 78 15.98 -11.66 18.88
C LYS A 78 14.75 -12.35 19.48
N ASN A 79 13.62 -11.65 19.56
CA ASN A 79 12.40 -12.15 20.21
C ASN A 79 11.48 -12.95 19.27
N ASN A 80 11.66 -12.86 17.95
CA ASN A 80 10.77 -13.49 16.95
C ASN A 80 11.10 -14.94 16.57
N ASN A 81 12.14 -15.56 17.13
CA ASN A 81 12.48 -16.97 16.82
C ASN A 81 11.34 -17.97 17.14
N ALA A 82 10.32 -17.57 17.92
CA ALA A 82 9.15 -18.40 18.22
C ALA A 82 7.90 -18.13 17.36
N LYS A 83 7.87 -17.06 16.54
CA LYS A 83 6.67 -16.65 15.77
C LYS A 83 6.88 -16.48 14.26
N LEU A 84 8.09 -16.70 13.75
CA LEU A 84 8.34 -16.69 12.29
C LEU A 84 7.79 -17.93 11.55
N ASN A 85 7.34 -18.95 12.29
CA ASN A 85 6.69 -20.15 11.75
C ASN A 85 5.15 -20.09 11.82
N GLU A 86 4.56 -19.00 12.35
CA GLU A 86 3.15 -18.72 12.08
C GLU A 86 3.07 -18.09 10.70
N GLU A 87 2.77 -18.90 9.68
CA GLU A 87 2.43 -18.38 8.35
C GLU A 87 1.45 -17.21 8.52
N GLY A 88 1.87 -16.01 8.10
CA GLY A 88 1.05 -14.81 8.19
C GLY A 88 -0.31 -15.12 7.56
N THR A 89 -1.35 -15.21 8.37
CA THR A 89 -2.59 -15.79 7.86
C THR A 89 -3.11 -14.91 6.73
N PRO A 90 -3.66 -15.49 5.65
CA PRO A 90 -4.11 -14.70 4.50
C PRO A 90 -5.07 -13.57 4.88
N ARG A 91 -5.84 -13.76 5.97
CA ARG A 91 -6.64 -12.71 6.60
C ARG A 91 -5.82 -11.52 7.07
N LYS A 92 -4.73 -11.73 7.81
CA LYS A 92 -3.84 -10.65 8.28
C LYS A 92 -3.26 -9.87 7.09
N ILE A 93 -2.83 -10.58 6.04
CA ILE A 93 -2.31 -9.96 4.81
C ILE A 93 -3.41 -9.12 4.15
N ALA A 94 -4.62 -9.65 4.03
CA ALA A 94 -5.75 -8.92 3.45
C ALA A 94 -6.13 -7.65 4.24
N ILE A 95 -6.06 -7.67 5.57
CA ILE A 95 -6.28 -6.50 6.43
C ILE A 95 -5.21 -5.43 6.16
N VAL A 96 -3.93 -5.82 6.16
CA VAL A 96 -2.82 -4.90 5.90
C VAL A 96 -2.95 -4.28 4.51
N LEU A 97 -3.27 -5.10 3.51
CA LEU A 97 -3.52 -4.63 2.14
C LEU A 97 -4.71 -3.67 2.08
N ALA A 98 -5.78 -3.91 2.84
CA ALA A 98 -6.97 -3.05 2.85
C ALA A 98 -6.71 -1.69 3.52
N ILE A 99 -5.80 -1.61 4.48
CA ILE A 99 -5.41 -0.34 5.12
C ILE A 99 -4.44 0.44 4.23
N LEU A 100 -3.39 -0.22 3.72
CA LEU A 100 -2.29 0.46 3.02
C LEU A 100 -2.61 0.72 1.53
N LEU A 101 -3.17 -0.28 0.84
CA LEU A 101 -3.45 -0.26 -0.61
C LEU A 101 -4.93 -0.48 -0.92
N GLY A 102 -5.81 -0.34 0.07
CA GLY A 102 -7.21 -0.67 -0.12
C GLY A 102 -7.99 0.36 -0.92
N TRP A 103 -7.53 1.62 -0.93
CA TRP A 103 -8.07 2.67 -1.79
C TRP A 103 -7.89 2.36 -3.28
N LEU A 104 -6.90 1.53 -3.64
CA LEU A 104 -6.70 0.95 -4.99
C LEU A 104 -7.44 -0.38 -5.19
N GLY A 105 -8.00 -0.98 -4.13
CA GLY A 105 -8.65 -2.30 -4.20
C GLY A 105 -7.70 -3.49 -4.23
N VAL A 106 -6.41 -3.33 -3.90
CA VAL A 106 -5.41 -4.41 -3.95
C VAL A 106 -5.79 -5.59 -3.05
N HIS A 107 -6.43 -5.33 -1.90
CA HIS A 107 -6.96 -6.36 -1.01
C HIS A 107 -8.02 -7.24 -1.68
N ARG A 108 -8.81 -6.71 -2.63
CA ARG A 108 -9.81 -7.49 -3.36
C ARG A 108 -9.18 -8.39 -4.41
N PHE A 109 -8.14 -7.91 -5.09
CA PHE A 109 -7.36 -8.74 -6.02
C PHE A 109 -6.65 -9.87 -5.30
N TYR A 110 -6.08 -9.60 -4.12
CA TYR A 110 -5.47 -10.62 -3.27
C TYR A 110 -6.46 -11.73 -2.90
N LEU A 111 -7.74 -11.41 -2.68
CA LEU A 111 -8.78 -12.40 -2.37
C LEU A 111 -9.41 -13.04 -3.62
N ASN A 112 -8.77 -12.89 -4.78
CA ASN A 112 -9.23 -13.35 -6.09
C ASN A 112 -10.60 -12.79 -6.51
N GLN A 113 -10.97 -11.61 -6.01
CA GLN A 113 -12.22 -10.92 -6.33
C GLN A 113 -11.99 -9.84 -7.39
N ILE A 114 -11.56 -10.28 -8.58
CA ILE A 114 -11.08 -9.42 -9.68
C ILE A 114 -12.10 -8.35 -10.06
N VAL A 115 -13.37 -8.71 -10.20
CA VAL A 115 -14.44 -7.76 -10.60
C VAL A 115 -14.59 -6.62 -9.58
N THR A 116 -14.61 -6.94 -8.28
CA THR A 116 -14.69 -5.92 -7.24
C THR A 116 -13.40 -5.12 -7.11
N GLY A 117 -12.23 -5.74 -7.34
CA GLY A 117 -10.96 -5.01 -7.39
C GLY A 117 -10.95 -3.98 -8.52
N LEU A 118 -11.46 -4.34 -9.70
CA LEU A 118 -11.57 -3.42 -10.83
C LEU A 118 -12.57 -2.30 -10.55
N LEU A 119 -13.69 -2.61 -9.87
CA LEU A 119 -14.64 -1.58 -9.42
C LEU A 119 -13.99 -0.59 -8.46
N TYR A 120 -13.17 -1.06 -7.50
CA TYR A 120 -12.41 -0.20 -6.62
C TYR A 120 -11.44 0.71 -7.39
N LEU A 121 -10.73 0.17 -8.39
CA LEU A 121 -9.86 0.97 -9.25
C LEU A 121 -10.62 2.06 -10.02
N ILE A 122 -11.84 1.79 -10.49
CA ILE A 122 -12.65 2.79 -11.19
C ILE A 122 -13.20 3.82 -10.19
N LEU A 123 -13.71 3.38 -9.05
CA LEU A 123 -14.26 4.25 -8.01
C LEU A 123 -13.19 5.14 -7.37
N SER A 124 -11.95 4.66 -7.24
CA SER A 124 -10.86 5.45 -6.68
C SER A 124 -10.54 6.65 -7.55
N GLN A 125 -10.87 6.59 -8.85
CA GLN A 125 -10.72 7.69 -9.80
C GLN A 125 -11.87 8.68 -9.71
N ILE A 126 -13.09 8.19 -9.57
CA ILE A 126 -14.28 9.03 -9.51
C ILE A 126 -14.35 9.75 -8.16
N TYR A 127 -14.05 9.04 -7.07
CA TYR A 127 -14.17 9.57 -5.73
C TYR A 127 -13.27 8.85 -4.72
N LEU A 128 -12.01 9.29 -4.65
CA LEU A 128 -10.97 8.75 -3.77
C LEU A 128 -11.38 8.69 -2.27
N PRO A 129 -12.02 9.72 -1.67
CA PRO A 129 -12.38 9.66 -0.25
C PRO A 129 -13.29 8.47 0.08
N LEU A 130 -14.19 8.10 -0.84
CA LEU A 130 -15.10 6.98 -0.63
C LEU A 130 -14.40 5.63 -0.71
N THR A 131 -13.44 5.43 -1.62
CA THR A 131 -12.73 4.15 -1.68
C THR A 131 -11.82 3.92 -0.48
N ILE A 132 -11.23 4.98 0.07
CA ILE A 132 -10.49 4.94 1.34
C ILE A 132 -11.40 4.47 2.48
N ILE A 133 -12.61 5.05 2.59
CA ILE A 133 -13.57 4.68 3.63
C ILE A 133 -14.04 3.23 3.43
N LEU A 134 -14.40 2.84 2.21
CA LEU A 134 -14.84 1.47 1.91
C LEU A 134 -13.74 0.44 2.21
N SER A 135 -12.47 0.77 1.94
CA SER A 135 -11.37 -0.14 2.24
C SER A 135 -11.08 -0.26 3.72
N LEU A 136 -11.25 0.81 4.50
CA LEU A 136 -11.21 0.75 5.96
C LEU A 136 -12.35 -0.10 6.52
N ILE A 137 -13.56 0.02 5.98
CA ILE A 137 -14.69 -0.85 6.35
C ILE A 137 -14.36 -2.32 6.07
N ASP A 138 -13.75 -2.62 4.92
CA ASP A 138 -13.29 -3.98 4.61
C ASP A 138 -12.21 -4.47 5.58
N ALA A 139 -11.25 -3.61 5.96
CA ALA A 139 -10.23 -3.95 6.95
C ALA A 139 -10.85 -4.30 8.31
N VAL A 140 -11.80 -3.50 8.81
CA VAL A 140 -12.54 -3.78 10.06
C VAL A 140 -13.33 -5.08 9.93
N ARG A 141 -13.99 -5.30 8.79
CA ARG A 141 -14.74 -6.53 8.54
C ARG A 141 -13.84 -7.77 8.58
N TYR A 142 -12.68 -7.72 7.94
CA TYR A 142 -11.73 -8.84 7.93
C TYR A 142 -11.12 -9.07 9.31
N TYR A 143 -10.87 -7.99 10.06
CA TYR A 143 -10.41 -8.06 11.45
C TYR A 143 -11.44 -8.74 12.37
N SER A 144 -12.72 -8.41 12.21
CA SER A 144 -13.82 -9.00 12.98
C SER A 144 -14.22 -10.41 12.53
N MET A 145 -13.58 -10.98 11.51
CA MET A 145 -13.92 -12.29 10.97
C MET A 145 -12.96 -13.36 11.51
N ASP A 146 -13.48 -14.51 11.93
CA ASP A 146 -12.67 -15.67 12.31
C ASP A 146 -11.90 -16.28 11.13
N GLU A 147 -10.77 -16.95 11.40
CA GLU A 147 -9.88 -17.48 10.37
C GLU A 147 -10.56 -18.55 9.51
N LEU A 148 -11.40 -19.40 10.13
CA LEU A 148 -12.17 -20.43 9.44
C LEU A 148 -13.19 -19.81 8.48
N SER A 149 -13.97 -18.84 8.97
CA SER A 149 -14.96 -18.10 8.20
C SER A 149 -14.31 -17.34 7.03
N PHE A 150 -13.12 -16.79 7.25
CA PHE A 150 -12.35 -16.10 6.21
C PHE A 150 -11.91 -17.06 5.11
N LYS A 151 -11.32 -18.20 5.46
CA LYS A 151 -10.88 -19.23 4.50
C LYS A 151 -12.04 -19.88 3.74
N GLN A 152 -13.21 -19.99 4.37
CA GLN A 152 -14.41 -20.51 3.69
C GLN A 152 -14.92 -19.51 2.64
N LYS A 153 -14.85 -18.22 2.94
CA LYS A 153 -15.40 -17.16 2.08
C LYS A 153 -14.44 -16.67 1.00
N PHE A 154 -13.15 -16.63 1.29
CA PHE A 154 -12.13 -16.07 0.42
C PHE A 154 -11.09 -17.13 0.07
N LYS A 155 -10.67 -17.11 -1.20
CA LYS A 155 -9.62 -17.98 -1.74
C LYS A 155 -8.45 -17.09 -2.20
N PRO A 156 -7.57 -16.69 -1.26
CA PRO A 156 -6.37 -15.94 -1.57
C PRO A 156 -5.36 -16.76 -2.36
#